data_AF-A0A8H6ZNU7-F1
#
_entry.id   AF-A0A8H6ZNU7-F1
#
_cell.length_a   1.000
_cell.length_b   1.000
_cell.length_c   1.000
_cell.angle_alpha   90.00
_cell.angle_beta   90.00
_cell.angle_gamma   90.00
#
_symmetry.space_group_name_H-M   'P 1'
#
loop_
_entity.id
_entity.type
_entity.pdbx_description
1 polymer ?
#
loop_
_entity_poly.entity_id
_entity_poly.type
_entity_poly.pdbx_seq_one_letter_code
_entity_poly.pdbx_strand_id
1 'polypeptide(L)'
;MRASAAHYLRIVPRSSLRVKPSAITPAPAPQVTELHQPTIIDVLTKRRDAAGSQWPQNLRIEPVLKREALQNVRAEVRSDLKALLRER
;
A
#
# COMPACT_ATOMS: atom_id res chain seq x y z
N MET A 1 -43.54 -14.27 -29.11
CA MET A 1 -42.69 -13.47 -28.18
C MET A 1 -41.30 -14.10 -28.14
N ARG A 2 -40.26 -13.40 -28.60
CA ARG A 2 -38.88 -13.92 -28.64
C ARG A 2 -38.23 -13.77 -27.27
N ALA A 3 -37.64 -14.84 -26.74
CA ALA A 3 -36.83 -14.77 -25.53
C ALA A 3 -35.64 -13.83 -25.77
N SER A 4 -35.49 -12.80 -24.93
CA SER A 4 -34.36 -11.88 -24.94
C SER A 4 -33.52 -12.10 -23.67
N ALA A 5 -32.24 -11.71 -23.69
CA ALA A 5 -31.33 -11.88 -22.55
C ALA A 5 -31.89 -11.33 -21.22
N ALA A 6 -32.72 -10.28 -21.28
CA ALA A 6 -33.40 -9.72 -20.11
C ALA A 6 -34.38 -10.70 -19.42
N HIS A 7 -34.97 -11.64 -20.16
CA HIS A 7 -35.87 -12.66 -19.61
C HIS A 7 -35.15 -13.80 -18.87
N TYR A 8 -33.83 -13.91 -19.00
CA TYR A 8 -33.01 -14.94 -18.33
C TYR A 8 -32.31 -14.42 -17.07
N LEU A 9 -32.39 -13.13 -16.76
CA LEU A 9 -31.75 -12.54 -15.59
C LEU A 9 -32.74 -12.44 -14.42
N ARG A 10 -32.61 -13.33 -13.44
CA ARG A 10 -33.34 -13.22 -12.17
C ARG A 10 -32.48 -12.46 -11.16
N ILE A 11 -32.81 -11.20 -10.92
CA ILE A 11 -32.18 -10.40 -9.86
C ILE A 11 -32.79 -10.83 -8.52
N VAL A 12 -31.95 -11.37 -7.63
CA VAL A 12 -32.37 -11.83 -6.29
C VAL A 12 -31.80 -10.87 -5.23
N PRO A 13 -32.63 -10.27 -4.36
CA PRO A 13 -32.14 -9.40 -3.30
C PRO A 13 -31.21 -10.14 -2.35
N ARG A 14 -30.08 -9.54 -1.98
CA ARG A 14 -29.09 -10.15 -1.09
C ARG A 14 -29.67 -10.54 0.28
N SER A 15 -30.69 -9.82 0.76
CA SER A 15 -31.45 -10.12 1.99
C SER A 15 -32.24 -11.43 1.95
N SER A 16 -32.61 -11.91 0.76
CA SER A 16 -33.35 -13.18 0.59
C SER A 16 -32.45 -14.42 0.64
N LEU A 17 -31.13 -14.23 0.61
CA LEU A 17 -30.16 -15.31 0.68
C LEU A 17 -29.96 -15.71 2.16
N ARG A 18 -30.45 -16.90 2.54
CA ARG A 18 -30.20 -17.49 3.87
C ARG A 18 -28.79 -18.10 3.92
N VAL A 19 -27.76 -17.26 3.90
CA VAL A 19 -26.36 -17.69 3.93
C VAL A 19 -25.81 -17.51 5.35
N LYS A 20 -25.10 -18.52 5.85
CA LYS A 20 -24.36 -18.40 7.11
C LYS A 20 -23.27 -17.34 6.95
N PRO A 21 -23.05 -16.44 7.93
CA PRO A 21 -21.99 -15.42 7.85
C PRO A 21 -20.60 -15.99 7.54
N SER A 22 -20.33 -17.22 8.01
CA SER A 22 -19.07 -17.94 7.76
C SER A 22 -18.83 -18.33 6.29
N ALA A 23 -19.87 -18.32 5.45
CA ALA A 23 -19.76 -18.61 4.01
C ALA A 23 -19.62 -17.34 3.16
N ILE A 24 -19.58 -16.15 3.79
CA ILE A 24 -19.39 -14.87 3.13
C ILE A 24 -17.91 -14.50 3.22
N THR A 25 -17.20 -14.56 2.09
CA THR A 25 -15.85 -14.01 2.00
C THR A 25 -15.91 -12.49 2.15
N PRO A 26 -15.13 -11.88 3.07
CA PRO A 26 -15.09 -10.43 3.19
C PRO A 26 -14.56 -9.80 1.91
N ALA A 27 -14.97 -8.56 1.65
CA ALA A 27 -14.40 -7.79 0.56
C ALA A 27 -12.88 -7.64 0.77
N PRO A 28 -12.07 -7.69 -0.29
CA PRO A 28 -10.65 -7.43 -0.18
C PRO A 28 -10.42 -6.03 0.39
N ALA A 29 -9.35 -5.87 1.17
CA ALA A 29 -9.00 -4.58 1.73
C ALA A 29 -8.78 -3.56 0.59
N PRO A 30 -9.30 -2.33 0.72
CA PRO A 30 -9.09 -1.31 -0.29
C PRO A 30 -7.63 -0.89 -0.32
N GLN A 31 -7.05 -0.77 -1.51
CA GLN A 31 -5.64 -0.40 -1.73
C GLN A 31 -5.23 0.92 -1.05
N VAL A 32 -6.19 1.80 -0.77
CA VAL A 32 -5.98 3.07 -0.05
C VAL A 32 -5.47 2.85 1.37
N THR A 33 -5.75 1.71 2.00
CA THR A 33 -5.26 1.40 3.36
C THR A 33 -3.74 1.27 3.43
N GLU A 34 -3.08 0.91 2.32
CA GLU A 34 -1.60 0.85 2.25
C GLU A 34 -0.96 2.25 2.30
N LEU A 35 -1.67 3.29 1.85
CA LEU A 35 -1.16 4.68 1.88
C LEU A 35 -1.02 5.24 3.30
N HIS A 36 -1.69 4.64 4.27
CA HIS A 36 -1.68 5.08 5.67
C HIS A 36 -0.67 4.33 6.53
N GLN A 37 0.06 3.35 5.98
CA GLN A 37 1.08 2.65 6.74
C GLN A 37 2.31 3.55 6.92
N PRO A 38 2.85 3.66 8.15
CA PRO A 38 4.04 4.47 8.39
C PRO A 38 5.25 3.84 7.71
N THR A 39 6.04 4.68 7.05
CA THR A 39 7.29 4.24 6.41
C THR A 39 8.34 3.86 7.48
N ILE A 40 9.36 3.10 7.09
CA ILE A 40 10.48 2.77 7.99
C ILE A 40 11.16 4.07 8.46
N ILE A 41 11.28 5.05 7.58
CA ILE A 41 11.83 6.37 7.91
C ILE A 41 10.97 7.07 8.95
N ASP A 42 9.64 7.04 8.84
CA ASP A 42 8.74 7.63 9.84
C ASP A 42 8.89 6.94 11.21
N VAL A 43 8.99 5.60 11.21
CA VAL A 43 9.18 4.82 12.43
C VAL A 43 10.52 5.15 13.09
N LEU A 44 11.60 5.22 12.32
CA LEU A 44 12.92 5.54 12.85
C LEU A 44 13.00 6.99 13.34
N THR A 45 12.35 7.92 12.63
CA THR A 45 12.29 9.33 13.04
C THR A 45 11.58 9.46 14.38
N LYS A 46 10.41 8.81 14.55
CA LYS A 46 9.69 8.77 15.82
C LYS A 46 10.53 8.16 16.95
N ARG A 47 11.29 7.09 16.67
CA ARG A 47 12.18 6.45 17.66
C ARG A 47 13.32 7.36 18.07
N ARG A 48 13.94 8.06 17.12
CA ARG A 48 14.99 9.04 17.40
C ARG A 48 14.46 10.16 18.28
N ASP A 49 13.31 10.71 17.91
CA ASP A 49 12.72 11.83 18.64
C ASP A 49 12.29 11.40 20.05
N ALA A 50 11.82 10.16 20.23
CA ALA A 50 11.52 9.59 21.54
C ALA A 50 12.76 9.27 22.39
N ALA A 51 13.87 8.83 21.77
CA ALA A 51 15.11 8.48 22.47
C ALA A 51 15.93 9.71 22.87
N GLY A 52 15.80 10.84 22.17
CA GLY A 52 16.51 12.07 22.47
C GLY A 52 18.02 11.85 22.60
N SER A 53 18.56 12.08 23.80
CA SER A 53 20.00 11.92 24.10
C SER A 53 20.51 10.47 24.09
N GLN A 54 19.61 9.49 24.16
CA GLN A 54 19.97 8.06 24.09
C GLN A 54 20.09 7.55 22.65
N TRP A 55 19.78 8.38 21.65
CA TRP A 55 19.91 7.95 20.26
C TRP A 55 21.38 7.72 19.88
N PRO A 56 21.72 6.61 19.20
CA PRO A 56 23.10 6.32 18.83
C PRO A 56 23.65 7.38 17.86
N GLN A 57 24.79 7.99 18.22
CA GLN A 57 25.42 9.03 17.40
C GLN A 57 25.93 8.51 16.04
N ASN A 58 26.15 7.20 15.92
CA ASN A 58 26.59 6.56 14.69
C ASN A 58 25.44 6.30 13.70
N LEU A 59 24.18 6.57 14.07
CA LEU A 59 23.02 6.34 13.20
C LEU A 59 22.42 7.66 12.70
N ARG A 60 22.61 7.93 11.41
CA ARG A 60 21.95 9.01 10.68
C ARG A 60 20.76 8.47 9.88
N ILE A 61 19.63 9.16 9.97
CA ILE A 61 18.46 8.91 9.12
C ILE A 61 18.57 9.84 7.91
N GLU A 62 18.69 9.27 6.71
CA GLU A 62 18.76 10.03 5.47
C GLU A 62 17.38 10.57 5.05
N PRO A 63 17.33 11.72 4.37
CA PRO A 63 16.08 12.23 3.82
C PRO A 63 15.59 11.40 2.62
N VAL A 64 14.29 11.40 2.40
CA VAL A 64 13.67 10.74 1.23
C VAL A 64 14.12 11.44 -0.05
N LEU A 65 14.76 10.68 -0.95
CA LEU A 65 15.19 11.17 -2.24
C LEU A 65 14.03 11.22 -3.24
N LYS A 66 13.83 12.39 -3.85
CA LYS A 66 12.84 12.55 -4.92
C LYS A 66 13.41 12.16 -6.28
N ARG A 67 12.53 12.00 -7.27
CA ARG A 67 12.89 11.57 -8.63
C ARG A 67 13.88 12.52 -9.29
N GLU A 68 13.82 13.81 -8.97
CA GLU A 68 14.69 14.85 -9.51
C GLU A 68 16.16 14.61 -9.13
N ALA A 69 16.41 14.02 -7.95
CA ALA A 69 17.76 13.68 -7.50
C ALA A 69 18.45 12.64 -8.40
N LEU A 70 17.67 11.87 -9.17
CA LEU A 70 18.19 10.83 -10.08
C LEU A 70 18.24 11.27 -11.54
N GLN A 71 17.95 12.55 -11.87
CA GLN A 71 17.83 13.01 -13.25
C GLN A 71 19.13 12.90 -14.05
N ASN A 72 20.28 13.11 -13.38
CA ASN A 72 21.61 13.12 -13.99
C ASN A 72 22.35 11.77 -13.84
N VAL A 73 21.69 10.76 -13.26
CA VAL A 73 22.26 9.41 -13.16
C VAL A 73 22.15 8.72 -14.51
N ARG A 74 23.21 8.01 -14.92
CA ARG A 74 23.21 7.18 -16.13
C ARG A 74 22.01 6.20 -16.13
N ALA A 75 21.38 6.03 -17.28
CA ALA A 75 20.15 5.24 -17.40
C ALA A 75 20.34 3.80 -16.90
N GLU A 76 21.49 3.20 -17.18
CA GLU A 76 21.88 1.83 -16.82
C GLU A 76 21.80 1.55 -15.31
N VAL A 77 22.16 2.51 -14.46
CA VAL A 77 22.19 2.34 -12.99
C VAL A 77 20.94 2.89 -12.30
N ARG A 78 20.09 3.62 -13.03
CA ARG A 78 18.95 4.33 -12.46
C ARG A 78 17.87 3.38 -11.94
N SER A 79 17.66 2.24 -12.59
CA SER A 79 16.72 1.20 -12.14
C SER A 79 17.12 0.65 -10.78
N ASP A 80 18.41 0.36 -10.63
CA ASP A 80 18.95 -0.33 -9.46
C ASP A 80 18.95 0.61 -8.26
N LEU A 81 19.32 1.88 -8.46
CA LEU A 81 19.21 2.91 -7.42
C LEU A 81 17.76 3.11 -6.97
N LYS A 82 16.79 3.12 -7.90
CA LYS A 82 15.37 3.23 -7.52
C LYS A 82 14.90 2.02 -6.72
N ALA A 83 15.39 0.82 -7.03
CA ALA A 83 15.06 -0.38 -6.29
C ALA A 83 15.60 -0.34 -4.86
N LEU A 84 16.81 0.21 -4.67
CA LEU A 84 17.41 0.40 -3.34
C LEU A 84 16.67 1.43 -2.48
N LEU A 85 16.04 2.43 -3.10
CA LEU A 85 15.28 3.48 -2.41
C LEU A 85 13.85 3.07 -2.07
N ARG A 86 13.38 1.92 -2.55
CA ARG A 86 12.04 1.43 -2.28
C ARG A 86 12.04 0.64 -0.97
N GLU A 87 11.08 0.94 -0.10
CA GLU A 87 10.86 0.14 1.10
C GLU A 87 10.41 -1.29 0.72
N ARG A 88 10.97 -2.28 1.43
CA ARG A 88 10.69 -3.71 1.23
C ARG A 88 9.49 -4.17 2.02
#